data_AF-A0A1Z5JA70-F1
#
_entry.id   AF-A0A1Z5JA70-F1
#
_cell.length_a   1.000
_cell.length_b   1.000
_cell.length_c   1.000
_cell.angle_alpha   90.00
_cell.angle_beta   90.00
_cell.angle_gamma   90.00
#
_symmetry.space_group_name_H-M   'P 1'
#
loop_
_entity.id
_entity.type
_entity.pdbx_description
1 polymer ?
#
loop_
_entity_poly.entity_id
_entity_poly.type
_entity_poly.pdbx_seq_one_letter_code
_entity_poly.pdbx_strand_id
1 'polypeptide(L)'
;MIRRDFFIQAFVASTLSQSASSIEEQNVQRIKPYAPLEQLIPAVRVKQRIDRALAIAVAEDSAKADRLQELLFPPPGALLGTTMADTTTSSKPSQLYFDSYQRTREQAPLLAQPGAWFVQKGELRAWKNLQNIEQQQETRDETRAAFNAYTNALSYNAESYLWTASPELKKQLIRQDRLPDVKAVVTADLDLRYLYRNQILTAWDDARAEWRYQTTQTQPDWKELVDILKQAQTACHRWFDFIDEKDIEEAIKVVDNEWYR
;
A
#
# COMPACT_ATOMS: atom_id res chain seq x y z
N MET A 1 63.54 41.43 14.56
CA MET A 1 63.43 39.96 14.61
C MET A 1 61.93 39.62 14.70
N ILE A 2 61.25 39.51 13.56
CA ILE A 2 59.85 39.00 13.47
C ILE A 2 59.83 38.12 12.22
N ARG A 3 59.62 36.82 12.44
CA ARG A 3 59.62 35.78 11.41
C ARG A 3 58.25 35.68 10.75
N ARG A 4 58.28 35.52 9.43
CA ARG A 4 57.27 34.80 8.61
C ARG A 4 57.12 33.38 9.18
N ASP A 5 55.94 32.77 9.03
CA ASP A 5 55.82 31.43 8.44
C ASP A 5 54.36 31.08 8.10
N PHE A 6 54.22 30.55 6.88
CA PHE A 6 53.08 29.85 6.28
C PHE A 6 52.82 28.52 7.01
N PHE A 7 51.55 28.14 7.22
CA PHE A 7 51.10 26.75 7.39
C PHE A 7 49.62 26.68 6.95
N ILE A 8 49.30 26.18 5.75
CA ILE A 8 49.00 24.78 5.37
C ILE A 8 47.91 24.11 6.21
N GLN A 9 46.86 23.76 5.47
CA GLN A 9 45.73 22.86 5.72
C GLN A 9 45.93 21.78 6.81
N ALA A 10 44.92 21.65 7.67
CA ALA A 10 44.49 20.36 8.18
C ALA A 10 42.96 20.34 8.23
N PHE A 11 42.37 19.58 7.30
CA PHE A 11 40.98 19.14 7.31
C PHE A 11 40.79 18.30 8.58
N VAL A 12 40.09 18.82 9.59
CA VAL A 12 39.53 17.97 10.65
C VAL A 12 38.12 17.62 10.23
N ALA A 13 37.99 16.42 9.68
CA ALA A 13 36.72 15.77 9.47
C ALA A 13 35.99 15.70 10.82
N SER A 14 34.95 16.51 10.98
CA SER A 14 33.92 16.32 11.98
C SER A 14 33.22 15.00 11.65
N THR A 15 33.67 13.92 12.28
CA THR A 15 32.99 12.63 12.34
C THR A 15 31.65 12.84 13.05
N LEU A 16 30.62 13.18 12.27
CA LEU A 16 29.23 12.93 12.64
C LEU A 16 29.09 11.41 12.74
N SER A 17 29.22 10.93 13.97
CA SER A 17 28.91 9.56 14.36
C SER A 17 27.48 9.27 13.93
N GLN A 18 27.35 8.41 12.93
CA GLN A 18 26.12 7.73 12.58
C GLN A 18 25.62 7.00 13.83
N SER A 19 24.63 7.58 14.50
CA SER A 19 23.82 6.88 15.50
C SER A 19 22.76 6.07 14.76
N ALA A 20 23.23 5.05 14.03
CA ALA A 20 22.45 3.88 13.68
C ALA A 20 22.50 2.93 14.89
N SER A 21 21.46 2.98 15.72
CA SER A 21 21.06 2.03 16.79
C SER A 21 20.26 2.85 17.81
N SER A 22 19.01 2.57 18.15
CA SER A 22 18.30 1.30 18.19
C SER A 22 16.81 1.61 18.04
N ILE A 23 16.16 1.06 17.02
CA ILE A 23 14.73 0.84 17.10
C ILE A 23 14.61 -0.28 18.12
N GLU A 24 14.29 0.07 19.36
CA GLU A 24 13.74 -0.90 20.29
C GLU A 24 12.49 -1.47 19.63
N GLU A 25 12.62 -2.68 19.07
CA GLU A 25 11.52 -3.60 18.87
C GLU A 25 10.87 -3.79 20.24
N GLN A 26 9.94 -2.91 20.60
CA GLN A 26 8.95 -3.22 21.60
C GLN A 26 8.27 -4.48 21.08
N ASN A 27 8.58 -5.59 21.74
CA ASN A 27 8.06 -6.93 21.52
C ASN A 27 6.57 -6.97 21.93
N VAL A 28 5.78 -6.09 21.32
CA VAL A 28 4.34 -6.23 21.21
C VAL A 28 4.18 -7.32 20.17
N GLN A 29 3.65 -8.47 20.57
CA GLN A 29 3.25 -9.51 19.62
C GLN A 29 2.22 -8.90 18.67
N ARG A 30 2.68 -8.39 17.53
CA ARG A 30 1.83 -7.87 16.46
C ARG A 30 1.14 -9.08 15.83
N ILE A 31 -0.18 -9.12 15.95
CA ILE A 31 -1.01 -10.21 15.47
C ILE A 31 -1.29 -10.04 13.97
N LYS A 32 -1.30 -8.79 13.49
CA LYS A 32 -1.51 -8.45 12.07
C LYS A 32 -0.16 -8.29 11.35
N PRO A 33 -0.10 -8.56 10.03
CA PRO A 33 1.08 -8.23 9.24
C PRO A 33 1.32 -6.73 9.30
N TYR A 34 2.59 -6.34 9.36
CA TYR A 34 2.97 -4.96 9.61
C TYR A 34 3.93 -4.44 8.53
N ALA A 35 3.92 -3.14 8.32
CA ALA A 35 4.91 -2.43 7.51
C ALA A 35 5.32 -1.13 8.24
N PRO A 36 6.46 -0.52 7.87
CA PRO A 36 6.88 0.76 8.46
C PRO A 36 5.80 1.83 8.34
N LEU A 37 5.68 2.66 9.37
CA LEU A 37 4.67 3.73 9.44
C LEU A 37 4.72 4.66 8.23
N GLU A 38 5.94 4.97 7.74
CA GLU A 38 6.17 5.83 6.58
C GLU A 38 5.41 5.37 5.32
N GLN A 39 5.25 4.05 5.16
CA GLN A 39 4.55 3.45 4.02
C GLN A 39 3.02 3.50 4.17
N LEU A 40 2.51 3.72 5.39
CA LEU A 40 1.08 3.87 5.69
C LEU A 40 0.57 5.30 5.45
N ILE A 41 1.43 6.29 5.64
CA ILE A 41 1.09 7.72 5.55
C ILE A 41 0.35 8.07 4.24
N PRO A 42 0.80 7.64 3.04
CA PRO A 42 0.10 7.96 1.80
C PRO A 42 -1.35 7.44 1.77
N ALA A 43 -1.59 6.22 2.24
CA ALA A 43 -2.93 5.64 2.30
C ALA A 43 -3.83 6.41 3.28
N VAL A 44 -3.27 6.89 4.40
CA VAL A 44 -4.01 7.73 5.36
C VAL A 44 -4.38 9.09 4.77
N ARG A 45 -3.53 9.69 3.93
CA ARG A 45 -3.88 10.92 3.19
C ARG A 45 -5.09 10.69 2.28
N VAL A 46 -5.14 9.56 1.58
CA VAL A 46 -6.31 9.18 0.76
C VAL A 46 -7.55 9.03 1.64
N LYS A 47 -7.46 8.30 2.76
CA LYS A 47 -8.56 8.14 3.71
C LYS A 47 -9.13 9.48 4.17
N GLN A 48 -8.27 10.38 4.65
CA GLN A 48 -8.71 11.69 5.13
C GLN A 48 -9.37 12.53 4.03
N ARG A 49 -8.89 12.45 2.79
CA ARG A 49 -9.53 13.13 1.66
C ARG A 49 -10.92 12.59 1.38
N ILE A 50 -11.10 11.27 1.39
CA ILE A 50 -12.41 10.63 1.23
C ILE A 50 -13.36 11.07 2.36
N ASP A 51 -12.91 11.00 3.61
CA ASP A 51 -13.70 11.36 4.78
C ASP A 51 -14.14 12.83 4.76
N ARG A 52 -13.21 13.74 4.42
CA ARG A 52 -13.50 15.18 4.29
C ARG A 52 -14.40 15.47 3.09
N ALA A 53 -14.19 14.81 1.96
CA ALA A 53 -15.03 14.97 0.78
C ALA A 53 -16.47 14.56 1.08
N LEU A 54 -16.67 13.44 1.78
CA LEU A 54 -18.00 13.02 2.22
C LEU A 54 -18.64 14.03 3.16
N ALA A 55 -17.89 14.53 4.16
CA ALA A 55 -18.40 15.53 5.09
C ALA A 55 -18.87 16.82 4.37
N ILE A 56 -18.12 17.27 3.36
CA ILE A 56 -18.47 18.45 2.56
C ILE A 56 -19.65 18.18 1.63
N ALA A 57 -19.71 17.00 1.01
CA ALA A 57 -20.81 16.63 0.12
C ALA A 57 -22.16 16.59 0.87
N VAL A 58 -22.14 16.11 2.13
CA VAL A 58 -23.31 16.08 3.01
C VAL A 58 -23.70 17.47 3.52
N ALA A 59 -22.75 18.39 3.69
CA ALA A 59 -23.04 19.75 4.14
C ALA A 59 -23.81 20.56 3.07
N GLU A 60 -24.82 21.33 3.48
CA GLU A 60 -25.56 22.26 2.60
C GLU A 60 -24.81 23.59 2.43
N ASP A 61 -23.59 23.53 1.89
CA ASP A 61 -22.75 24.71 1.63
C ASP A 61 -22.78 25.10 0.14
N SER A 62 -22.94 26.39 -0.17
CA SER A 62 -22.84 26.92 -1.54
C SER A 62 -21.44 26.79 -2.13
N ALA A 63 -20.39 26.77 -1.29
CA ALA A 63 -19.00 26.61 -1.71
C ALA A 63 -18.55 25.14 -1.82
N LYS A 64 -19.49 24.19 -1.75
CA LYS A 64 -19.17 22.75 -1.75
C LYS A 64 -18.45 22.30 -3.02
N ALA A 65 -18.82 22.84 -4.18
CA ALA A 65 -18.27 22.40 -5.46
C ALA A 65 -16.76 22.64 -5.54
N ASP A 66 -16.32 23.85 -5.18
CA ASP A 66 -14.90 24.26 -5.20
C ASP A 66 -14.09 23.46 -4.18
N ARG A 67 -14.62 23.29 -2.96
CA ARG A 67 -13.96 22.50 -1.90
C ARG A 67 -13.83 21.02 -2.26
N LEU A 68 -14.86 20.45 -2.88
CA LEU A 68 -14.83 19.08 -3.39
C LEU A 68 -13.81 18.93 -4.52
N GLN A 69 -13.66 19.93 -5.38
CA GLN A 69 -12.67 19.92 -6.46
C GLN A 69 -11.24 19.74 -5.90
N GLU A 70 -10.87 20.50 -4.88
CA GLU A 70 -9.55 20.44 -4.26
C GLU A 70 -9.24 19.07 -3.65
N LEU A 71 -10.26 18.42 -3.09
CA LEU A 71 -10.12 17.09 -2.49
C LEU A 71 -10.08 15.97 -3.53
N LEU A 72 -10.97 16.02 -4.52
CA LEU A 72 -11.13 15.00 -5.57
C LEU A 72 -10.01 15.06 -6.62
N PHE A 73 -9.46 16.25 -6.89
CA PHE A 73 -8.40 16.48 -7.86
C PHE A 73 -7.15 17.05 -7.18
N PRO A 74 -6.44 16.25 -6.36
CA PRO A 74 -5.18 16.69 -5.77
C PRO A 74 -4.18 17.13 -6.83
N PRO A 75 -3.32 18.13 -6.54
CA PRO A 75 -2.16 18.38 -7.36
C PRO A 75 -1.21 17.18 -7.31
N PRO A 76 -0.41 16.94 -8.37
CA PRO A 76 0.53 15.83 -8.40
C PRO A 76 1.48 15.84 -7.20
N GLY A 77 1.67 14.68 -6.58
CA GLY A 77 2.53 14.47 -5.41
C GLY A 77 1.85 14.73 -4.06
N ALA A 78 0.61 15.24 -4.03
CA ALA A 78 -0.07 15.54 -2.76
C ALA A 78 -0.40 14.29 -1.93
N LEU A 79 -0.53 13.12 -2.56
CA LEU A 79 -0.81 11.87 -1.85
C LEU A 79 0.46 11.16 -1.39
N LEU A 80 1.52 11.21 -2.19
CA LEU A 80 2.75 10.46 -1.95
C LEU A 80 3.76 11.26 -1.09
N GLY A 81 3.68 12.60 -1.10
CA GLY A 81 4.68 13.46 -0.45
C GLY A 81 5.96 13.59 -1.28
N THR A 82 6.85 14.50 -0.90
CA THR A 82 8.13 14.74 -1.61
C THR A 82 9.20 13.68 -1.36
N THR A 83 8.95 12.75 -0.43
CA THR A 83 9.90 11.73 0.01
C THR A 83 9.39 10.33 -0.31
N MET A 84 9.20 10.04 -1.60
CA MET A 84 9.25 8.63 -2.00
C MET A 84 10.73 8.26 -2.06
N ALA A 85 11.24 7.73 -0.94
CA ALA A 85 12.45 6.94 -0.96
C ALA A 85 12.25 5.84 -2.01
N ASP A 86 13.18 5.79 -2.96
CA ASP A 86 13.28 4.84 -4.08
C ASP A 86 12.57 3.52 -3.76
N THR A 87 11.34 3.36 -4.25
CA THR A 87 10.57 2.10 -4.17
C THR A 87 11.12 1.11 -5.22
N THR A 88 12.45 1.02 -5.31
CA THR A 88 13.19 0.08 -6.15
C THR A 88 13.36 -1.27 -5.48
N THR A 89 12.68 -1.52 -4.35
CA THR A 89 12.33 -2.88 -3.92
C THR A 89 11.28 -3.44 -4.87
N SER A 90 11.70 -3.63 -6.11
CA SER A 90 11.19 -4.66 -7.00
C SER A 90 11.01 -5.91 -6.15
N SER A 91 9.75 -6.24 -5.87
CA SER A 91 9.35 -7.49 -5.25
C SER A 91 9.79 -8.61 -6.19
N LYS A 92 11.06 -8.97 -6.10
CA LYS A 92 11.57 -10.21 -6.69
C LYS A 92 10.69 -11.30 -6.10
N PRO A 93 10.15 -12.22 -6.93
CA PRO A 93 9.45 -13.38 -6.40
C PRO A 93 10.33 -14.00 -5.31
N SER A 94 9.72 -14.40 -4.20
CA SER A 94 10.48 -15.06 -3.13
C SER A 94 11.31 -16.18 -3.72
N GLN A 95 12.53 -16.40 -3.23
CA GLN A 95 13.40 -17.46 -3.76
C GLN A 95 12.66 -18.81 -3.76
N LEU A 96 11.80 -19.03 -2.77
CA LEU A 96 10.89 -20.17 -2.66
C LEU A 96 9.95 -20.36 -3.87
N TYR A 97 9.49 -19.27 -4.51
CA TYR A 97 8.72 -19.33 -5.76
C TYR A 97 9.60 -19.90 -6.88
N PHE A 98 10.80 -19.36 -7.10
CA PHE A 98 11.72 -19.87 -8.12
C PHE A 98 12.13 -21.33 -7.85
N ASP A 99 12.35 -21.68 -6.59
CA ASP A 99 12.70 -23.04 -6.18
C ASP A 99 11.58 -24.04 -6.49
N SER A 100 10.31 -23.63 -6.36
CA SER A 100 9.17 -24.49 -6.70
C SER A 100 9.12 -24.84 -8.20
N TYR A 101 9.45 -23.89 -9.08
CA TYR A 101 9.55 -24.13 -10.52
C TYR A 101 10.80 -24.94 -10.89
N GLN A 102 11.93 -24.71 -10.20
CA GLN A 102 13.13 -25.52 -10.37
C GLN A 102 12.88 -26.98 -10.01
N ARG A 103 12.24 -27.25 -8.85
CA ARG A 103 11.85 -28.61 -8.47
C ARG A 103 10.90 -29.25 -9.49
N THR A 104 9.92 -28.49 -9.99
CA THR A 104 8.98 -28.99 -11.00
C THR A 104 9.68 -29.34 -12.32
N ARG A 105 10.71 -28.57 -12.70
CA ARG A 105 11.56 -28.82 -13.86
C ARG A 105 12.47 -30.03 -13.67
N GLU A 106 13.05 -30.19 -12.49
CA GLU A 106 13.91 -31.33 -12.13
C GLU A 106 13.11 -32.65 -12.08
N GLN A 107 11.84 -32.58 -11.69
CA GLN A 107 10.92 -33.71 -11.67
C GLN A 107 10.28 -34.01 -13.03
N ALA A 108 10.45 -33.14 -14.03
CA ALA A 108 9.90 -33.35 -15.36
C ALA A 108 10.70 -34.42 -16.15
N PRO A 109 10.02 -35.30 -16.89
CA PRO A 109 10.68 -36.27 -17.78
C PRO A 109 11.64 -35.56 -18.75
N LEU A 110 12.78 -36.20 -19.09
CA LEU A 110 13.85 -35.60 -19.91
C LEU A 110 13.34 -34.98 -21.23
N LEU A 111 12.34 -35.61 -21.86
CA LEU A 111 11.70 -35.15 -23.10
C LEU A 111 10.74 -33.95 -22.91
N ALA A 112 10.24 -33.72 -21.70
CA ALA A 112 9.36 -32.61 -21.36
C ALA A 112 10.11 -31.38 -20.84
N GLN A 113 11.39 -31.51 -20.48
CA GLN A 113 12.23 -30.42 -19.99
C GLN A 113 12.34 -29.21 -20.93
N PRO A 114 12.42 -29.36 -22.27
CA PRO A 114 12.42 -28.22 -23.17
C PRO A 114 11.09 -27.46 -23.13
N GLY A 115 9.97 -28.18 -23.09
CA GLY A 115 8.63 -27.59 -22.97
C GLY A 115 8.43 -26.83 -21.66
N ALA A 116 8.85 -27.43 -20.54
CA ALA A 116 8.82 -26.79 -19.22
C ALA A 116 9.64 -25.49 -19.18
N TRP A 117 10.77 -25.44 -19.87
CA TRP A 117 11.59 -24.23 -19.99
C TRP A 117 10.93 -23.12 -20.81
N PHE A 118 10.24 -23.46 -21.90
CA PHE A 118 9.50 -22.48 -22.69
C PHE A 118 8.29 -21.92 -21.94
N VAL A 119 7.57 -22.76 -21.18
CA VAL A 119 6.51 -22.32 -20.28
C VAL A 119 7.07 -21.36 -19.24
N GLN A 120 8.18 -21.72 -18.57
CA GLN A 120 8.85 -20.85 -17.60
C GLN A 120 9.24 -19.49 -18.21
N LYS A 121 9.83 -19.46 -19.41
CA LYS A 121 10.21 -18.21 -20.08
C LYS A 121 9.01 -17.39 -20.54
N GLY A 122 7.93 -18.03 -20.99
CA GLY A 122 6.68 -17.38 -21.34
C GLY A 122 6.02 -16.73 -20.13
N GLU A 123 5.93 -17.47 -19.02
CA GLU A 123 5.43 -16.98 -17.73
C GLU A 123 6.29 -15.85 -17.18
N LEU A 124 7.62 -15.94 -17.28
CA LEU A 124 8.52 -14.86 -16.81
C LEU A 124 8.35 -13.57 -17.62
N ARG A 125 8.09 -13.69 -18.94
CA ARG A 125 7.76 -12.53 -19.78
C ARG A 125 6.38 -11.97 -19.46
N ALA A 126 5.38 -12.83 -19.26
CA ALA A 126 4.04 -12.42 -18.86
C ALA A 126 4.07 -11.69 -17.51
N TRP A 127 4.81 -12.22 -16.53
CA TRP A 127 5.02 -11.57 -15.23
C TRP A 127 5.70 -10.22 -15.36
N LYS A 128 6.80 -10.11 -16.13
CA LYS A 128 7.46 -8.81 -16.39
C LYS A 128 6.54 -7.82 -17.06
N ASN A 129 5.72 -8.27 -18.00
CA ASN A 129 4.74 -7.40 -18.66
C ASN A 129 3.66 -6.94 -17.67
N LEU A 130 3.14 -7.83 -16.82
CA LEU A 130 2.18 -7.48 -15.77
C LEU A 130 2.79 -6.48 -14.77
N GLN A 131 4.03 -6.70 -14.34
CA GLN A 131 4.75 -5.80 -13.45
C GLN A 131 4.96 -4.42 -14.10
N ASN A 132 5.33 -4.37 -15.38
CA ASN A 132 5.47 -3.11 -16.11
C ASN A 132 4.12 -2.39 -16.26
N ILE A 133 3.03 -3.12 -16.52
CA ILE A 133 1.68 -2.56 -16.61
C ILE A 133 1.26 -2.02 -15.25
N GLU A 134 1.51 -2.76 -14.16
CA GLU A 134 1.21 -2.35 -12.80
C GLU A 134 1.99 -1.09 -12.42
N GLN A 135 3.30 -1.05 -12.69
CA GLN A 135 4.13 0.13 -12.45
C GLN A 135 3.69 1.35 -13.26
N GLN A 136 3.24 1.15 -14.49
CA GLN A 136 2.65 2.23 -15.29
C GLN A 136 1.32 2.72 -14.71
N GLN A 137 0.50 1.83 -14.15
CA GLN A 137 -0.75 2.20 -13.48
C GLN A 137 -0.49 2.91 -12.16
N GLU A 138 0.52 2.52 -11.38
CA GLU A 138 0.96 3.23 -10.18
C GLU A 138 1.46 4.64 -10.50
N THR A 139 2.24 4.78 -11.57
CA THR A 139 2.73 6.09 -12.04
C THR A 139 1.58 7.01 -12.47
N ARG A 140 0.49 6.44 -13.00
CA ARG A 140 -0.69 7.20 -13.46
C ARG A 140 -1.65 7.55 -12.34
N ASP A 141 -1.68 6.76 -11.28
CA ASP A 141 -2.69 6.86 -10.23
C ASP A 141 -2.03 6.82 -8.86
N GLU A 142 -1.81 8.00 -8.30
CA GLU A 142 -1.23 8.19 -6.98
C GLU A 142 -2.04 7.51 -5.88
N THR A 143 -3.36 7.37 -6.06
CA THR A 143 -4.23 6.67 -5.11
C THR A 143 -3.85 5.19 -5.04
N ARG A 144 -3.60 4.57 -6.21
CA ARG A 144 -3.11 3.19 -6.29
C ARG A 144 -1.73 3.06 -5.66
N ALA A 145 -0.82 3.97 -6.00
CA ALA A 145 0.53 3.99 -5.44
C ALA A 145 0.52 4.13 -3.90
N ALA A 146 -0.39 4.94 -3.35
CA ALA A 146 -0.52 5.17 -1.91
C ALA A 146 -0.84 3.89 -1.12
N PHE A 147 -1.78 3.07 -1.61
CA PHE A 147 -2.09 1.79 -0.96
C PHE A 147 -1.04 0.71 -1.24
N ASN A 148 -0.41 0.75 -2.41
CA ASN A 148 0.64 -0.19 -2.78
C ASN A 148 1.92 0.01 -1.97
N ALA A 149 2.26 1.25 -1.60
CA ALA A 149 3.38 1.57 -0.73
C ALA A 149 3.36 0.72 0.55
N TYR A 150 2.22 0.68 1.24
CA TYR A 150 2.04 -0.17 2.43
C TYR A 150 1.99 -1.65 2.09
N THR A 151 1.18 -2.05 1.10
CA THR A 151 0.93 -3.48 0.79
C THR A 151 2.21 -4.20 0.34
N ASN A 152 3.07 -3.51 -0.42
CA ASN A 152 4.33 -4.06 -0.92
C ASN A 152 5.40 -4.15 0.19
N ALA A 153 5.27 -3.37 1.26
CA ALA A 153 6.18 -3.34 2.40
C ALA A 153 5.73 -4.27 3.56
N LEU A 154 4.65 -5.03 3.38
CA LEU A 154 4.12 -5.93 4.40
C LEU A 154 5.13 -7.03 4.75
N SER A 155 5.41 -7.13 6.04
CA SER A 155 6.18 -8.19 6.66
C SER A 155 5.23 -9.13 7.39
N TYR A 156 5.24 -10.40 6.97
CA TYR A 156 4.47 -11.46 7.59
C TYR A 156 5.35 -12.19 8.61
N ASN A 157 4.98 -12.13 9.88
CA ASN A 157 5.66 -12.91 10.91
C ASN A 157 5.12 -14.35 10.92
N ALA A 158 5.97 -15.33 10.61
CA ALA A 158 5.63 -16.74 10.59
C ALA A 158 5.07 -17.26 11.93
N GLU A 159 5.46 -16.65 13.05
CA GLU A 159 5.02 -17.02 14.40
C GLU A 159 3.66 -16.39 14.78
N SER A 160 3.22 -15.37 14.04
CA SER A 160 2.01 -14.59 14.34
C SER A 160 0.72 -15.11 13.70
N TYR A 161 0.81 -16.15 12.85
CA TYR A 161 -0.36 -16.75 12.21
C TYR A 161 -1.22 -17.51 13.21
N LEU A 162 -2.04 -16.75 13.93
CA LEU A 162 -3.08 -17.29 14.79
C LEU A 162 -4.28 -17.67 13.93
N TRP A 163 -4.72 -18.91 14.09
CA TRP A 163 -5.96 -19.40 13.51
C TRP A 163 -7.14 -18.58 14.04
N THR A 164 -7.74 -17.74 13.19
CA THR A 164 -8.85 -16.85 13.55
C THR A 164 -10.22 -17.51 13.47
N ALA A 165 -10.33 -18.68 12.84
CA ALA A 165 -11.61 -19.38 12.70
C ALA A 165 -12.00 -20.15 13.98
N SER A 166 -13.25 -20.61 14.05
CA SER A 166 -13.73 -21.38 15.20
C SER A 166 -12.88 -22.65 15.44
N PRO A 167 -12.70 -23.07 16.71
CA PRO A 167 -11.97 -24.29 17.04
C PRO A 167 -12.64 -25.55 16.47
N GLU A 168 -13.94 -25.48 16.20
CA GLU A 168 -14.73 -26.53 15.55
C GLU A 168 -14.34 -26.71 14.07
N LEU A 169 -14.24 -25.60 13.33
CA LEU A 169 -13.79 -25.60 11.94
C LEU A 169 -12.34 -26.10 11.84
N LYS A 170 -11.47 -25.69 12.77
CA LYS A 170 -10.10 -26.20 12.86
C LYS A 170 -10.06 -27.71 13.00
N LYS A 171 -10.85 -28.27 13.93
CA LYS A 171 -10.94 -29.72 14.16
C LYS A 171 -11.46 -30.45 12.91
N GLN A 172 -12.42 -29.88 12.19
CA GLN A 172 -12.91 -30.48 10.94
C GLN A 172 -11.82 -30.49 9.85
N LEU A 173 -11.10 -29.39 9.66
CA LEU A 173 -10.04 -29.29 8.66
C LEU A 173 -8.84 -30.18 8.97
N ILE A 174 -8.49 -30.35 10.26
CA ILE A 174 -7.48 -31.33 10.70
C ILE A 174 -7.90 -32.75 10.29
N ARG A 175 -9.17 -33.13 10.52
CA ARG A 175 -9.67 -34.47 10.16
C ARG A 175 -9.71 -34.72 8.67
N GLN A 176 -9.84 -33.67 7.87
CA GLN A 176 -9.86 -33.73 6.40
C GLN A 176 -8.48 -33.55 5.77
N ASP A 177 -7.43 -33.35 6.56
CA ASP A 177 -6.07 -33.01 6.12
C ASP A 177 -6.04 -31.79 5.18
N ARG A 178 -6.89 -30.79 5.48
CA ARG A 178 -7.11 -29.57 4.68
C ARG A 178 -6.77 -28.30 5.46
N LEU A 179 -5.79 -28.37 6.35
CA LEU A 179 -5.30 -27.15 6.99
C LEU A 179 -4.68 -26.23 5.92
N PRO A 180 -5.10 -24.96 5.83
CA PRO A 180 -4.52 -24.03 4.88
C PRO A 180 -3.05 -23.80 5.20
N ASP A 181 -2.22 -23.87 4.15
CA ASP A 181 -0.80 -23.51 4.24
C ASP A 181 -0.66 -22.00 4.53
N VAL A 182 0.45 -21.62 5.17
CA VAL A 182 0.78 -20.21 5.46
C VAL A 182 0.75 -19.39 4.17
N LYS A 183 1.23 -19.96 3.06
CA LYS A 183 1.15 -19.32 1.75
C LYS A 183 -0.29 -19.04 1.32
N ALA A 184 -1.21 -19.97 1.54
CA ALA A 184 -2.62 -19.78 1.18
C ALA A 184 -3.27 -18.66 2.01
N VAL A 185 -2.89 -18.54 3.29
CA VAL A 185 -3.38 -17.45 4.16
C VAL A 185 -2.80 -16.10 3.73
N VAL A 186 -1.50 -16.02 3.45
CA VAL A 186 -0.85 -14.80 2.90
C VAL A 186 -1.55 -14.35 1.62
N THR A 187 -1.76 -15.28 0.69
CA THR A 187 -2.39 -14.98 -0.60
C THR A 187 -3.82 -14.47 -0.41
N ALA A 188 -4.60 -15.11 0.47
CA ALA A 188 -5.96 -14.66 0.76
C ALA A 188 -6.00 -13.24 1.39
N ASP A 189 -5.07 -12.91 2.29
CA ASP A 189 -4.96 -11.56 2.88
C ASP A 189 -4.64 -10.51 1.80
N LEU A 190 -3.63 -10.77 0.97
CA LEU A 190 -3.25 -9.88 -0.13
C LEU A 190 -4.39 -9.69 -1.14
N ASP A 191 -5.09 -10.77 -1.50
CA ASP A 191 -6.22 -10.73 -2.42
C ASP A 191 -7.35 -9.84 -1.89
N LEU A 192 -7.65 -9.92 -0.59
CA LEU A 192 -8.64 -9.06 0.05
C LEU A 192 -8.21 -7.59 0.05
N ARG A 193 -6.93 -7.30 0.36
CA ARG A 193 -6.40 -5.93 0.30
C ARG A 193 -6.50 -5.37 -1.12
N TYR A 194 -6.16 -6.16 -2.13
CA TYR A 194 -6.27 -5.73 -3.53
C TYR A 194 -7.72 -5.53 -3.96
N LEU A 195 -8.64 -6.39 -3.50
CA LEU A 195 -10.08 -6.23 -3.73
C LEU A 195 -10.56 -4.88 -3.19
N TYR A 196 -10.32 -4.58 -1.92
CA TYR A 196 -10.78 -3.32 -1.32
C TYR A 196 -10.07 -2.10 -1.91
N ARG A 197 -8.75 -2.18 -2.19
CA ARG A 197 -8.04 -1.12 -2.93
C ARG A 197 -8.74 -0.83 -4.26
N ASN A 198 -9.04 -1.86 -5.06
CA ASN A 198 -9.69 -1.67 -6.35
C ASN A 198 -11.09 -1.07 -6.20
N GLN A 199 -11.87 -1.47 -5.17
CA GLN A 199 -13.16 -0.86 -4.86
C GLN A 199 -13.03 0.63 -4.52
N ILE A 200 -12.02 1.01 -3.74
CA ILE A 200 -11.73 2.43 -3.44
C ILE A 200 -11.42 3.19 -4.72
N LEU A 201 -10.55 2.66 -5.58
CA LEU A 201 -10.16 3.31 -6.84
C LEU A 201 -11.35 3.53 -7.76
N THR A 202 -12.19 2.50 -7.97
CA THR A 202 -13.39 2.61 -8.79
C THR A 202 -14.37 3.62 -8.21
N ALA A 203 -14.69 3.54 -6.91
CA ALA A 203 -15.61 4.50 -6.29
C ALA A 203 -15.05 5.94 -6.31
N TRP A 204 -13.74 6.11 -6.21
CA TRP A 204 -13.11 7.43 -6.29
C TRP A 204 -13.11 7.99 -7.72
N ASP A 205 -12.92 7.15 -8.74
CA ASP A 205 -13.07 7.53 -10.14
C ASP A 205 -14.52 7.91 -10.47
N ASP A 206 -15.48 7.13 -9.99
CA ASP A 206 -16.91 7.40 -10.15
C ASP A 206 -17.29 8.71 -9.46
N ALA A 207 -16.78 8.98 -8.24
CA ALA A 207 -17.01 10.24 -7.54
C ALA A 207 -16.43 11.45 -8.31
N ARG A 208 -15.25 11.29 -8.92
CA ARG A 208 -14.66 12.33 -9.78
C ARG A 208 -15.49 12.58 -11.03
N ALA A 209 -15.99 11.52 -11.67
CA ALA A 209 -16.84 11.63 -12.85
C ALA A 209 -18.18 12.30 -12.50
N GLU A 210 -18.79 11.89 -11.40
CA GLU A 210 -20.07 12.43 -10.93
C GLU A 210 -19.95 13.91 -10.54
N TRP A 211 -18.88 14.30 -9.85
CA TRP A 211 -18.63 15.72 -9.57
C TRP A 211 -18.51 16.55 -10.85
N ARG A 212 -17.81 16.04 -11.88
CA ARG A 212 -17.71 16.72 -13.19
C ARG A 212 -19.07 16.84 -13.87
N TYR A 213 -19.91 15.81 -13.75
CA TYR A 213 -21.26 15.85 -14.28
C TYR A 213 -22.11 16.90 -13.57
N GLN A 214 -22.14 16.88 -12.24
CA GLN A 214 -22.95 17.80 -11.44
C GLN A 214 -22.56 19.27 -11.63
N THR A 215 -21.27 19.57 -11.76
CA THR A 215 -20.79 20.94 -12.03
C THR A 215 -21.21 21.51 -13.38
N THR A 216 -21.60 20.66 -14.34
CA THR A 216 -22.15 21.13 -15.63
C THR A 216 -23.65 21.42 -15.58
N GLN A 217 -24.35 21.00 -14.52
CA GLN A 217 -25.79 21.19 -14.38
C GLN A 217 -26.13 22.56 -13.80
N THR A 218 -27.31 23.08 -14.17
CA THR A 218 -27.84 24.34 -13.63
C THR A 218 -28.34 24.19 -12.18
N GLN A 219 -28.79 22.99 -11.80
CA GLN A 219 -29.23 22.65 -10.45
C GLN A 219 -28.61 21.29 -10.07
N PRO A 220 -27.44 21.29 -9.42
CA PRO A 220 -26.74 20.05 -9.10
C PRO A 220 -27.44 19.26 -7.99
N ASP A 221 -27.61 17.96 -8.21
CA ASP A 221 -28.06 16.99 -7.21
C ASP A 221 -26.86 16.18 -6.70
N TRP A 222 -26.46 16.43 -5.46
CA TRP A 222 -25.28 15.81 -4.86
C TRP A 222 -25.57 14.45 -4.22
N LYS A 223 -26.81 13.95 -4.28
CA LYS A 223 -27.20 12.72 -3.57
C LYS A 223 -26.44 11.50 -4.07
N GLU A 224 -26.30 11.34 -5.38
CA GLU A 224 -25.54 10.23 -5.97
C GLU A 224 -24.06 10.29 -5.59
N LEU A 225 -23.45 11.48 -5.65
CA LEU A 225 -22.08 11.69 -5.22
C LEU A 225 -21.87 11.29 -3.75
N VAL A 226 -22.80 11.64 -2.87
CA VAL A 226 -22.75 11.24 -1.45
C VAL A 226 -22.76 9.72 -1.30
N ASP A 227 -23.61 9.03 -2.06
CA ASP A 227 -23.71 7.57 -1.96
C ASP A 227 -22.46 6.87 -2.53
N ILE A 228 -21.85 7.40 -3.60
CA ILE A 228 -20.56 6.92 -4.13
C ILE A 228 -19.44 7.15 -3.10
N LEU A 229 -19.37 8.33 -2.48
CA LEU A 229 -18.35 8.64 -1.46
C LEU A 229 -18.49 7.76 -0.21
N LYS A 230 -19.72 7.40 0.20
CA LYS A 230 -19.93 6.41 1.27
C LYS A 230 -19.41 5.02 0.90
N GLN A 231 -19.55 4.61 -0.35
CA GLN A 231 -18.99 3.34 -0.83
C GLN A 231 -17.46 3.36 -0.78
N ALA A 232 -16.85 4.45 -1.25
CA ALA A 232 -15.40 4.67 -1.15
C ALA A 232 -14.92 4.62 0.31
N GLN A 233 -15.61 5.33 1.22
CA GLN A 233 -15.29 5.34 2.65
C GLN A 233 -15.41 3.94 3.26
N THR A 234 -16.48 3.20 2.95
CA THR A 234 -16.71 1.85 3.48
C THR A 234 -15.62 0.88 3.01
N ALA A 235 -15.25 0.93 1.73
CA ALA A 235 -14.16 0.13 1.19
C ALA A 235 -12.81 0.51 1.81
N CYS A 236 -12.60 1.81 2.06
CA CYS A 236 -11.40 2.32 2.73
C CYS A 236 -11.31 1.78 4.17
N HIS A 237 -12.38 1.88 4.96
CA HIS A 237 -12.40 1.32 6.31
C HIS A 237 -12.08 -0.17 6.33
N ARG A 238 -12.68 -0.95 5.41
CA ARG A 238 -12.37 -2.38 5.28
C ARG A 238 -10.91 -2.65 4.94
N TRP A 239 -10.27 -1.81 4.14
CA TRP A 239 -8.84 -1.93 3.86
C TRP A 239 -7.98 -1.62 5.10
N PHE A 240 -8.40 -0.65 5.92
CA PHE A 240 -7.73 -0.31 7.18
C PHE A 240 -7.95 -1.34 8.30
N ASP A 241 -9.02 -2.14 8.26
CA ASP A 241 -9.26 -3.22 9.23
C ASP A 241 -8.11 -4.25 9.28
N PHE A 242 -7.32 -4.34 8.21
CA PHE A 242 -6.14 -5.22 8.13
C PHE A 242 -4.87 -4.64 8.78
N ILE A 243 -4.97 -3.48 9.41
CA ILE A 243 -3.87 -2.74 10.04
C ILE A 243 -4.16 -2.60 11.54
N ASP A 244 -3.12 -2.56 12.36
CA ASP A 244 -3.29 -2.34 13.80
C ASP A 244 -3.72 -0.90 14.07
N GLU A 245 -4.73 -0.71 14.92
CA GLU A 245 -5.34 0.60 15.22
C GLU A 245 -4.31 1.62 15.70
N LYS A 246 -3.30 1.19 16.46
CA LYS A 246 -2.22 2.05 16.94
C LYS A 246 -1.42 2.69 15.80
N ASP A 247 -1.07 1.91 14.78
CA ASP A 247 -0.31 2.40 13.62
C ASP A 247 -1.18 3.38 12.80
N ILE A 248 -2.49 3.12 12.73
CA ILE A 248 -3.46 4.01 12.05
C ILE A 248 -3.55 5.35 12.79
N GLU A 249 -3.71 5.33 14.12
CA GLU A 249 -3.79 6.55 14.94
C GLU A 249 -2.52 7.40 14.83
N GLU A 250 -1.34 6.76 14.85
CA GLU A 250 -0.07 7.46 14.72
C GLU A 250 0.06 8.11 13.33
N ALA A 251 -0.28 7.37 12.26
CA ALA A 251 -0.25 7.91 10.91
C ALA A 251 -1.26 9.06 10.71
N ILE A 252 -2.46 8.96 11.30
CA ILE A 252 -3.45 10.05 11.28
C ILE A 252 -2.90 11.31 11.93
N LYS A 253 -2.24 11.20 13.10
CA LYS A 253 -1.62 12.37 13.76
C LYS A 253 -0.55 13.03 12.88
N VAL A 254 0.26 12.23 12.19
CA VAL A 254 1.27 12.77 11.26
C VAL A 254 0.60 13.56 10.14
N VAL A 255 -0.42 12.97 9.50
CA VAL A 255 -1.12 13.63 8.39
C VAL A 255 -1.89 14.86 8.86
N ASP A 256 -2.57 14.82 10.01
CA ASP A 256 -3.27 15.99 10.55
C ASP A 256 -2.33 17.18 10.76
N ASN A 257 -1.11 16.93 11.26
CA ASN A 257 -0.09 17.96 11.41
C ASN A 257 0.37 18.56 10.06
N GLU A 258 0.27 17.84 8.94
CA GLU A 258 0.59 18.35 7.61
C GLU A 258 -0.47 19.34 7.11
N TRP A 259 -1.75 19.10 7.41
CA TRP A 259 -2.86 19.94 6.95
C TRP A 259 -3.02 21.26 7.73
N TYR A 260 -2.55 21.31 8.97
CA TYR A 260 -2.61 22.52 9.79
C TYR A 260 -1.41 23.46 9.60
N ARG A 261 -0.44 23.10 8.75
CA ARG A 261 0.70 23.95 8.37
C ARG A 261 0.40 24.80 7.16
#